data_AF-A0A0M5KTZ6-F1
#
_entry.id   AF-A0A0M5KTZ6-F1
#
_cell.length_a   1.000
_cell.length_b   1.000
_cell.length_c   1.000
_cell.angle_alpha   90.00
_cell.angle_beta   90.00
_cell.angle_gamma   90.00
#
_symmetry.space_group_name_H-M   'P 1'
#
loop_
_entity.id
_entity.type
_entity.pdbx_description
1 polymer ?
#
loop_
_entity_poly.entity_id
_entity_poly.type
_entity_poly.pdbx_seq_one_letter_code
_entity_poly.pdbx_strand_id
1 'polypeptide(L)'
;MKRVSMKDKSAARGPVGVSGPSATPWLNILKMCLLVSAGAVLILAVLALVFTGWPAVGSVAFGAVVVVAFFGLSLLVGHIYGKKNPSGAIGVFMITYLVKVVGFAVILFTLGAPSWLNGPWFATAGVVVVLLWQATEVVTFSRQRLQLYNDPADADGGNASGAGQP
;
A
#
# COMPACT_ATOMS: atom_id res chain seq x y z
N MET A 1 7.04 0.74 -63.96
CA MET A 1 6.48 -0.10 -62.87
C MET A 1 7.32 0.12 -61.62
N LYS A 2 6.81 0.87 -60.63
CA LYS A 2 7.57 1.37 -59.47
C LYS A 2 7.35 0.41 -58.30
N ARG A 3 8.35 -0.39 -57.90
CA ARG A 3 8.26 -1.19 -56.66
C ARG A 3 8.40 -0.25 -55.48
N VAL A 4 7.35 -0.14 -54.68
CA VAL A 4 7.38 0.48 -53.37
C VAL A 4 8.11 -0.48 -52.43
N SER A 5 9.32 -0.11 -52.01
CA SER A 5 10.05 -0.80 -50.94
C SER A 5 9.44 -0.37 -49.61
N MET A 6 8.71 -1.27 -48.97
CA MET A 6 8.22 -1.11 -47.60
C MET A 6 9.44 -1.26 -46.70
N LYS A 7 9.98 -0.13 -46.25
CA LYS A 7 11.09 -0.07 -45.32
C LYS A 7 10.52 -0.42 -43.95
N ASP A 8 10.75 -1.65 -43.49
CA ASP A 8 10.47 -2.07 -42.13
C ASP A 8 11.17 -1.10 -41.17
N LYS A 9 10.38 -0.22 -40.55
CA LYS A 9 10.81 0.54 -39.38
C LYS A 9 10.86 -0.44 -38.22
N SER A 10 11.93 -1.23 -38.17
CA SER A 10 12.33 -1.91 -36.94
C SER A 10 12.61 -0.81 -35.92
N ALA A 11 11.60 -0.54 -35.07
CA ALA A 11 11.75 0.36 -33.94
C ALA A 11 12.78 -0.26 -33.02
N ALA A 12 14.00 0.29 -33.04
CA ALA A 12 15.07 -0.06 -32.13
C ALA A 12 14.55 0.11 -30.70
N ARG A 13 14.17 -1.00 -30.06
CA ARG A 13 13.87 -1.04 -28.63
C ARG A 13 15.18 -0.74 -27.93
N GLY A 14 15.29 0.47 -27.39
CA GLY A 14 16.44 0.90 -26.59
C GLY A 14 16.67 -0.01 -25.39
N PRO A 15 17.85 0.07 -24.74
CA PRO A 15 18.20 -0.79 -23.63
C PRO A 15 17.11 -0.71 -22.55
N VAL A 16 16.45 -1.83 -22.30
CA VAL A 16 15.50 -1.95 -21.19
C VAL A 16 16.29 -1.70 -19.92
N GLY A 17 15.96 -0.59 -19.24
CA GLY A 17 16.60 -0.22 -17.99
C GLY A 17 16.48 -1.37 -17.00
N VAL A 18 17.63 -1.91 -16.61
CA VAL A 18 17.77 -2.91 -15.55
C VAL A 18 16.93 -2.44 -14.36
N SER A 19 15.95 -3.25 -13.97
CA SER A 19 15.10 -2.98 -12.81
C SER A 19 16.01 -2.71 -11.60
N GLY A 20 16.05 -1.45 -11.17
CA GLY A 20 16.75 -1.07 -9.95
C GLY A 20 16.22 -1.89 -8.76
N PRO A 21 16.98 -1.95 -7.64
CA PRO A 21 16.69 -2.81 -6.50
C PRO A 21 15.20 -2.82 -6.17
N SER A 22 14.55 -3.95 -6.40
CA SER A 22 13.10 -4.08 -6.32
C SER A 22 12.64 -3.71 -4.91
N ALA A 23 12.10 -2.50 -4.76
CA ALA A 23 11.37 -2.14 -3.55
C ALA A 23 10.30 -3.23 -3.36
N THR A 24 10.39 -3.98 -2.27
CA THR A 24 9.52 -5.15 -2.08
C THR A 24 8.06 -4.68 -2.20
N PRO A 25 7.17 -5.39 -2.94
CA PRO A 25 5.82 -4.92 -3.25
C PRO A 25 5.05 -4.35 -2.04
N TRP A 26 5.19 -5.00 -0.89
CA TRP A 26 4.64 -4.60 0.40
C TRP A 26 5.12 -3.23 0.92
N LEU A 27 6.40 -2.89 0.74
CA LEU A 27 6.93 -1.58 1.13
C LEU A 27 6.37 -0.47 0.25
N ASN A 28 6.12 -0.76 -1.03
CA ASN A 28 5.47 0.19 -1.92
C ASN A 28 4.02 0.48 -1.49
N ILE A 29 3.25 -0.56 -1.13
CA ILE A 29 1.89 -0.39 -0.57
C ILE A 29 1.95 0.47 0.70
N LEU A 30 2.85 0.14 1.64
CA LEU A 30 3.00 0.89 2.88
C LEU A 30 3.34 2.36 2.63
N LYS A 31 4.29 2.63 1.71
CA LYS A 31 4.65 4.01 1.31
C LYS A 31 3.47 4.78 0.76
N MET A 32 2.68 4.18 -0.13
CA MET A 32 1.50 4.84 -0.71
C MET A 32 0.43 5.12 0.34
N CYS A 33 0.15 4.15 1.23
CA CYS A 33 -0.81 4.33 2.32
C CYS A 33 -0.38 5.46 3.26
N LEU A 34 0.91 5.51 3.62
CA LEU A 34 1.48 6.58 4.45
C LEU A 34 1.38 7.94 3.77
N LEU A 35 1.71 8.05 2.48
CA LEU A 35 1.65 9.31 1.74
C LEU A 35 0.22 9.86 1.65
N VAL A 36 -0.75 9.03 1.26
CA VAL A 36 -2.16 9.43 1.17
C VAL A 36 -2.70 9.82 2.55
N SER A 37 -2.38 9.01 3.57
CA SER A 37 -2.79 9.29 4.95
C SER A 37 -2.17 10.60 5.46
N ALA A 38 -0.88 10.84 5.23
CA ALA A 38 -0.21 12.06 5.64
C ALA A 38 -0.84 13.30 4.99
N GLY A 39 -1.20 13.24 3.71
CA GLY A 39 -1.93 14.31 3.03
C GLY A 39 -3.27 14.60 3.70
N ALA A 40 -4.05 13.57 4.02
CA ALA A 40 -5.33 13.72 4.71
C ALA A 40 -5.16 14.30 6.13
N VAL A 41 -4.15 13.84 6.86
CA VAL A 41 -3.81 14.34 8.21
C VAL A 41 -3.45 15.81 8.17
N LEU A 42 -2.65 16.25 7.20
CA LEU A 42 -2.30 17.67 7.05
C LEU A 42 -3.55 18.53 6.81
N ILE A 43 -4.46 18.07 5.93
CA ILE A 43 -5.71 18.78 5.66
C ILE A 43 -6.56 18.85 6.95
N LEU A 44 -6.76 17.73 7.63
CA LEU A 44 -7.53 17.70 8.88
C LEU A 44 -6.89 18.51 10.00
N ALA A 45 -5.57 18.52 10.11
CA ALA A 45 -4.84 19.32 11.08
C ALA A 45 -5.04 20.82 10.85
N VAL A 46 -5.01 21.27 9.59
CA VAL A 46 -5.31 22.66 9.23
C VAL A 46 -6.75 23.01 9.58
N LEU A 47 -7.72 22.14 9.24
CA LEU A 47 -9.12 22.36 9.60
C LEU A 47 -9.31 22.42 11.13
N ALA A 48 -8.72 21.49 11.86
CA ALA A 48 -8.76 21.46 13.33
C ALA A 48 -8.16 22.73 13.94
N LEU A 49 -7.03 23.21 13.41
CA LEU A 49 -6.40 24.44 13.85
C LEU A 49 -7.31 25.65 13.63
N VAL A 50 -7.96 25.75 12.47
CA VAL A 50 -8.83 26.89 12.12
C VAL A 50 -10.12 26.91 12.96
N PHE A 51 -10.75 25.75 13.16
CA PHE A 51 -12.07 25.69 13.81
C PHE A 51 -12.03 25.48 15.33
N THR A 52 -10.94 24.95 15.88
CA THR A 52 -10.88 24.57 17.31
C THR A 52 -9.56 24.96 17.98
N GLY A 53 -8.52 25.22 17.20
CA GLY A 53 -7.21 25.64 17.70
C GLY A 53 -6.24 24.48 17.95
N TRP A 54 -5.10 24.82 18.54
CA TRP A 54 -3.94 23.92 18.70
C TRP A 54 -4.21 22.57 19.38
N PRO A 55 -5.04 22.45 20.44
CA PRO A 55 -5.30 21.15 21.08
C PRO A 55 -5.96 20.13 20.13
N ALA A 56 -6.76 20.60 19.17
CA ALA A 56 -7.42 19.73 18.21
C ALA A 56 -6.43 19.14 17.18
N VAL A 57 -5.35 19.86 16.85
CA VAL A 57 -4.28 19.35 15.98
C VAL A 57 -3.61 18.13 16.60
N GLY A 58 -3.34 18.17 17.90
CA GLY A 58 -2.80 17.02 18.64
C GLY A 58 -3.74 15.82 18.61
N SER A 59 -5.05 16.07 18.62
CA SER A 59 -6.07 15.01 18.56
C SER A 59 -6.13 14.35 17.17
N VAL A 60 -6.01 15.14 16.10
CA VAL A 60 -5.89 14.63 14.72
C VAL A 60 -4.64 13.79 14.55
N ALA A 61 -3.48 14.30 15.00
CA ALA A 61 -2.22 13.59 14.92
C ALA A 61 -2.27 12.26 15.71
N PHE A 62 -2.84 12.29 16.92
CA PHE A 62 -2.97 11.10 17.75
C PHE A 62 -3.88 10.04 17.10
N GLY A 63 -5.04 10.44 16.58
CA GLY A 63 -5.93 9.54 15.84
C GLY A 63 -5.24 8.89 14.63
N ALA A 64 -4.48 9.67 13.88
CA ALA A 64 -3.72 9.16 12.75
C ALA A 64 -2.61 8.18 13.15
N VAL A 65 -1.83 8.49 14.20
CA VAL A 65 -0.76 7.62 14.70
C VAL A 65 -1.30 6.27 15.13
N VAL A 66 -2.43 6.24 15.82
CA VAL A 66 -3.12 4.99 16.20
C VAL A 66 -3.43 4.17 14.94
N VAL A 67 -4.03 4.77 13.91
CA VAL A 67 -4.35 4.03 12.68
C VAL A 67 -3.09 3.50 12.00
N VAL A 68 -2.09 4.36 11.79
CA VAL A 68 -0.84 4.00 11.11
C VAL A 68 -0.12 2.87 11.86
N ALA A 69 -0.07 2.92 13.19
CA ALA A 69 0.56 1.88 14.00
C ALA A 69 -0.13 0.52 13.80
N PHE A 70 -1.46 0.49 13.83
CA PHE A 70 -2.23 -0.74 13.70
C PHE A 70 -2.21 -1.30 12.29
N PHE A 71 -2.50 -0.49 11.29
CA PHE A 71 -2.61 -0.93 9.91
C PHE A 71 -1.22 -1.19 9.31
N GLY A 72 -0.25 -0.30 9.57
CA GLY A 72 1.14 -0.49 9.17
C GLY A 72 1.76 -1.78 9.72
N LEU A 73 1.50 -2.12 11.00
CA LEU A 73 1.97 -3.37 11.59
C LEU A 73 1.42 -4.60 10.86
N SER A 74 0.16 -4.60 10.43
CA SER A 74 -0.38 -5.73 9.65
C SER A 74 0.29 -5.89 8.28
N LEU A 75 0.60 -4.79 7.58
CA LEU A 75 1.34 -4.88 6.31
C LEU A 75 2.76 -5.40 6.55
N LEU A 76 3.39 -5.01 7.66
CA LEU A 76 4.72 -5.49 8.03
C LEU A 76 4.72 -6.99 8.34
N VAL A 77 3.71 -7.48 9.06
CA VAL A 77 3.51 -8.92 9.28
C VAL A 77 3.26 -9.64 7.95
N GLY A 78 2.43 -9.10 7.07
CA GLY A 78 2.20 -9.63 5.73
C GLY A 78 3.48 -9.75 4.90
N HIS A 79 4.37 -8.76 4.99
CA HIS A 79 5.68 -8.78 4.35
C HIS A 79 6.58 -9.91 4.87
N ILE A 80 6.62 -10.13 6.19
CA ILE A 80 7.51 -11.12 6.82
C ILE A 80 7.03 -12.55 6.54
N TYR A 81 5.72 -12.80 6.66
CA TYR A 81 5.17 -14.15 6.63
C TYR A 81 4.62 -14.58 5.26
N GLY A 82 4.34 -13.63 4.36
CA GLY A 82 3.80 -13.93 3.02
C GLY A 82 4.71 -14.78 2.12
N LYS A 83 6.03 -14.86 2.40
CA LYS A 83 6.98 -15.63 1.59
C LYS A 83 7.27 -17.05 2.09
N LYS A 84 6.99 -17.37 3.37
CA LYS A 84 7.60 -18.54 4.01
C LYS A 84 6.66 -19.73 4.26
N ASN A 85 5.35 -19.53 4.50
CA ASN A 85 4.41 -20.63 4.76
C ASN A 85 2.94 -20.23 4.49
N PRO A 86 2.36 -20.51 3.30
CA PRO A 86 0.99 -20.12 2.98
C PRO A 86 -0.08 -20.80 3.85
N SER A 87 0.15 -22.02 4.37
CA SER A 87 -0.78 -22.69 5.30
C SER A 87 -0.79 -22.07 6.72
N GLY A 88 0.32 -21.45 7.14
CA GLY A 88 0.45 -20.76 8.43
C GLY A 88 0.02 -19.29 8.41
N ALA A 89 -0.14 -18.70 7.22
CA ALA A 89 -0.46 -17.29 7.05
C ALA A 89 -1.77 -16.89 7.74
N ILE A 90 -2.81 -17.73 7.63
CA ILE A 90 -4.12 -17.49 8.27
C ILE A 90 -3.98 -17.44 9.80
N GLY A 91 -3.20 -18.35 10.39
CA GLY A 91 -2.94 -18.37 11.83
C GLY A 91 -2.19 -17.12 12.31
N VAL A 92 -1.18 -16.67 11.55
CA VAL A 92 -0.43 -15.46 11.87
C VAL A 92 -1.32 -14.20 11.79
N PHE A 93 -2.18 -14.11 10.78
CA PHE A 93 -3.16 -13.02 10.69
C PHE A 93 -4.13 -13.02 11.87
N MET A 94 -4.60 -14.19 12.30
CA MET A 94 -5.51 -14.33 13.44
C MET A 94 -4.83 -13.93 14.76
N ILE A 95 -3.60 -14.39 15.00
CA ILE A 95 -2.80 -13.98 16.17
C ILE A 95 -2.57 -12.47 16.14
N THR A 96 -2.22 -11.91 14.98
CA THR A 96 -2.01 -10.47 14.82
C THR A 96 -3.29 -9.68 15.11
N TYR A 97 -4.45 -10.17 14.67
CA TYR A 97 -5.73 -9.57 14.99
C TYR A 97 -6.03 -9.61 16.50
N LEU A 98 -5.80 -10.74 17.16
CA LEU A 98 -5.97 -10.85 18.62
C LEU A 98 -5.06 -9.90 19.38
N VAL A 99 -3.77 -9.87 19.03
CA VAL A 99 -2.78 -8.94 19.61
C VAL A 99 -3.22 -7.49 19.41
N LYS A 100 -3.77 -7.16 18.24
CA LYS A 100 -4.31 -5.82 17.98
C LYS A 100 -5.51 -5.51 18.86
N VAL A 101 -6.53 -6.35 18.88
CA VAL A 101 -7.75 -6.06 19.67
C VAL A 101 -7.39 -5.87 21.14
N VAL A 102 -6.60 -6.79 21.71
CA VAL A 102 -6.17 -6.72 23.10
C VAL A 102 -5.24 -5.52 23.32
N GLY A 103 -4.25 -5.33 22.46
CA GLY A 103 -3.31 -4.22 22.56
C GLY A 103 -4.00 -2.87 22.47
N PHE A 104 -5.01 -2.73 21.60
CA PHE A 104 -5.81 -1.51 21.48
C PHE A 104 -6.60 -1.24 22.74
N ALA A 105 -7.27 -2.27 23.29
CA ALA A 105 -8.00 -2.14 24.53
C ALA A 105 -7.07 -1.70 25.67
N VAL A 106 -5.91 -2.37 25.83
CA VAL A 106 -4.91 -2.00 26.85
C VAL A 106 -4.46 -0.56 26.68
N ILE A 107 -4.14 -0.13 25.45
CA ILE A 107 -3.72 1.25 25.18
C ILE A 107 -4.82 2.24 25.55
N LEU A 108 -6.06 2.03 25.12
CA LEU A 108 -7.16 2.94 25.42
C LEU A 108 -7.49 2.99 26.91
N PHE A 109 -7.52 1.85 27.60
CA PHE A 109 -7.78 1.83 29.04
C PHE A 109 -6.64 2.48 29.85
N THR A 110 -5.40 2.33 29.40
CA THR A 110 -4.24 2.92 30.08
C THR A 110 -4.14 4.43 29.84
N LEU A 111 -4.38 4.88 28.60
CA LEU A 111 -4.33 6.31 28.25
C LEU A 111 -5.58 7.07 28.73
N GLY A 112 -6.72 6.38 28.87
CA GLY A 112 -8.00 6.99 29.18
C GLY A 112 -8.42 8.03 28.12
N ALA A 113 -9.20 9.02 28.54
CA ALA A 113 -9.51 10.21 27.74
C ALA A 113 -8.74 11.41 28.33
N PRO A 114 -7.57 11.78 27.77
CA PRO A 114 -6.82 12.92 28.24
C PRO A 114 -7.63 14.21 28.12
N SER A 115 -7.48 15.15 29.05
CA SER A 115 -8.23 16.41 29.05
C SER A 115 -7.96 17.31 27.85
N TRP A 116 -6.83 17.13 27.17
CA TRP A 116 -6.47 17.84 25.94
C TRP A 116 -7.05 17.21 24.68
N LEU A 117 -7.63 16.01 24.78
CA LEU A 117 -8.13 15.25 23.64
C LEU A 117 -9.51 15.77 23.21
N ASN A 118 -9.58 16.26 21.98
CA ASN A 118 -10.83 16.56 21.32
C ASN A 118 -11.39 15.29 20.66
N GLY A 119 -12.40 14.69 21.29
CA GLY A 119 -13.03 13.44 20.84
C GLY A 119 -13.51 13.46 19.38
N PRO A 120 -14.28 14.48 18.94
CA PRO A 120 -14.70 14.60 17.55
C PRO A 120 -13.53 14.61 16.55
N TRP A 121 -12.52 15.46 16.75
CA TRP A 121 -11.38 15.53 15.83
C TRP A 121 -10.53 14.25 15.83
N PHE A 122 -10.34 13.63 16.99
CA PHE A 122 -9.70 12.33 17.10
C PHE A 122 -10.46 11.25 16.31
N ALA A 123 -11.78 11.16 16.51
CA ALA A 123 -12.62 10.18 15.83
C ALA A 123 -12.68 10.42 14.32
N THR A 124 -12.88 11.66 13.88
CA THR A 124 -12.89 12.04 12.46
C THR A 124 -11.57 11.70 11.79
N ALA A 125 -10.43 12.04 12.42
CA ALA A 125 -9.12 11.67 11.91
C ALA A 125 -8.95 10.15 11.80
N GLY A 126 -9.32 9.41 12.84
CA GLY A 126 -9.29 7.94 12.82
C GLY A 126 -10.08 7.37 11.65
N VAL A 127 -11.34 7.79 11.48
CA VAL A 127 -12.21 7.29 10.40
C VAL A 127 -11.68 7.64 9.03
N VAL A 128 -11.33 8.90 8.78
CA VAL A 128 -10.84 9.35 7.46
C VAL A 128 -9.55 8.64 7.08
N VAL A 129 -8.59 8.55 8.02
CA VAL A 129 -7.31 7.89 7.78
C VAL A 129 -7.50 6.39 7.53
N VAL A 130 -8.35 5.70 8.30
CA VAL A 130 -8.66 4.28 8.06
C VAL A 130 -9.24 4.07 6.66
N LEU A 131 -10.24 4.86 6.28
CA LEU A 131 -10.90 4.68 4.98
C LEU A 131 -9.95 4.91 3.81
N LEU A 132 -9.15 5.99 3.87
CA LEU A 132 -8.17 6.29 2.84
C LEU A 132 -7.03 5.25 2.81
N TRP A 133 -6.60 4.77 3.97
CA TRP A 133 -5.63 3.69 4.06
C TRP A 133 -6.16 2.43 3.37
N GLN A 134 -7.35 1.97 3.77
CA GLN A 134 -7.97 0.76 3.21
C GLN A 134 -8.16 0.86 1.70
N ALA A 135 -8.66 1.98 1.20
CA ALA A 135 -8.81 2.21 -0.23
C ALA A 135 -7.45 2.18 -0.95
N THR A 136 -6.44 2.84 -0.41
CA THR A 136 -5.09 2.90 -1.00
C THR A 136 -4.43 1.54 -1.01
N GLU A 137 -4.55 0.76 0.07
CA GLU A 137 -4.02 -0.59 0.17
C GLU A 137 -4.64 -1.51 -0.88
N VAL A 138 -5.98 -1.55 -0.96
CA VAL A 138 -6.71 -2.40 -1.91
C VAL A 138 -6.37 -2.01 -3.36
N VAL A 139 -6.35 -0.72 -3.69
CA VAL A 139 -6.05 -0.25 -5.05
C VAL A 139 -4.60 -0.57 -5.42
N THR A 140 -3.64 -0.30 -4.53
CA THR A 140 -2.21 -0.53 -4.82
C THR A 140 -1.94 -2.02 -4.97
N PHE A 141 -2.49 -2.84 -4.09
CA PHE A 141 -2.38 -4.30 -4.16
C PHE A 141 -3.01 -4.87 -5.42
N SER A 142 -4.19 -4.38 -5.82
CA SER A 142 -4.88 -4.81 -7.05
C SER A 142 -4.06 -4.49 -8.30
N ARG A 143 -3.47 -3.28 -8.37
CA ARG A 143 -2.62 -2.88 -9.50
C ARG A 143 -1.33 -3.69 -9.58
N GLN A 144 -0.71 -4.00 -8.44
CA GLN A 144 0.50 -4.84 -8.41
C GLN A 144 0.23 -6.28 -8.86
N ARG A 145 -0.94 -6.84 -8.51
CA ARG A 145 -1.34 -8.16 -9.02
C ARG A 145 -1.48 -8.17 -10.54
N LEU A 146 -2.08 -7.14 -11.14
CA LEU A 146 -2.20 -7.04 -12.60
C LEU A 146 -0.83 -6.93 -13.28
N GLN A 147 0.15 -6.25 -12.68
CA GLN A 147 1.50 -6.15 -13.23
C GLN A 147 2.25 -7.48 -13.23
N LEU A 148 2.08 -8.31 -12.18
CA LEU A 148 2.71 -9.63 -12.11
C LEU A 148 2.16 -10.62 -13.16
N TYR A 149 0.89 -10.51 -13.54
CA TYR A 149 0.31 -11.37 -14.59
C TYR A 149 0.58 -10.87 -16.01
N ASN A 150 0.96 -9.60 -16.18
CA ASN A 150 1.17 -8.97 -17.48
C ASN A 150 2.65 -8.84 -17.87
N ASP A 151 3.53 -9.53 -17.13
CA ASP A 151 4.95 -9.70 -17.51
C ASP A 151 5.03 -10.65 -18.72
N PRO A 152 5.83 -10.34 -19.76
CA PRO A 152 5.83 -11.06 -21.02
C PRO A 152 6.60 -12.39 -20.90
N ALA A 153 6.02 -13.37 -20.21
CA ALA A 153 6.40 -14.77 -20.37
C ALA A 153 5.75 -15.40 -21.63
N ASP A 154 4.73 -14.75 -22.20
CA ASP A 154 3.97 -15.25 -23.36
C ASP A 154 4.61 -14.90 -24.72
N ALA A 155 5.80 -14.31 -24.76
CA ALA A 155 6.47 -13.88 -26.00
C ALA A 155 7.59 -14.80 -26.50
N ASP A 156 7.92 -15.89 -25.79
CA ASP A 156 9.03 -16.79 -26.15
C ASP A 156 8.60 -18.17 -26.69
N GLY A 157 7.30 -18.42 -26.90
CA GLY A 157 6.79 -19.71 -27.40
C GLY A 157 6.57 -19.83 -28.92
N GLY A 158 6.80 -18.77 -29.70
CA GLY A 158 6.26 -18.66 -31.06
C GLY A 158 7.18 -19.04 -32.23
N ASN A 159 8.45 -19.43 -32.00
CA ASN A 159 9.43 -19.54 -33.11
C ASN A 159 10.29 -20.82 -33.10
N ALA A 160 9.70 -21.95 -32.75
CA ALA A 160 10.37 -23.26 -32.79
C ALA A 160 9.62 -24.31 -33.64
N SER A 161 8.95 -23.92 -34.72
CA SER A 161 8.29 -24.86 -35.63
C SER A 161 8.44 -24.40 -37.08
N GLY A 162 9.60 -24.70 -37.68
CA GLY A 162 9.86 -24.36 -39.08
C GLY A 162 11.28 -24.63 -39.58
N ALA A 163 12.06 -25.51 -38.92
CA ALA A 163 13.30 -26.04 -39.46
C ALA A 163 13.11 -27.54 -39.72
N GLY A 164 12.39 -27.84 -40.80
CA GLY A 164 12.22 -29.18 -41.34
C GLY A 164 12.36 -29.14 -42.85
N GLN A 165 13.61 -29.06 -43.32
CA GLN A 165 14.00 -29.62 -44.62
C GLN A 165 14.30 -31.11 -44.40
N PRO A 166 14.01 -31.99 -45.38
CA PRO A 166 14.86 -32.11 -46.57
C PRO A 166 14.34 -31.37 -47.80
#